data_AF-V9IMS7-F1
#
_entry.id   AF-V9IMS7-F1
#
_cell.length_a   1.000
_cell.length_b   1.000
_cell.length_c   1.000
_cell.angle_alpha   90.00
_cell.angle_beta   90.00
_cell.angle_gamma   90.00
#
_symmetry.space_group_name_H-M   'P 1'
#
loop_
_entity.id
_entity.type
_entity.pdbx_description
1 polymer ?
#
loop_
_entity_poly.entity_id
_entity_poly.type
_entity_poly.pdbx_seq_one_letter_code
_entity_poly.pdbx_strand_id
1 'polypeptide(L)'
;MLARKDADESLVSEEKIKRNDVIKLYETVYEILGKAWPLYKETQDKYCVEFITHYDKMLPIQSTTIQISMLSSLNLFVDKLALLKINISDLSVEDKTMLDLICDIFNKILKYSMGISYTRIRKEALNIALSLGRKLRYTKNNEKFDKMILIIQETLPELTKDNEPEIRTRIIDIKEMLKI
;
A
#
# COMPACT_ATOMS: atom_id res chain seq x y z
N MET A 1 6.23 0.70 -51.14
CA MET A 1 6.85 0.43 -49.83
C MET A 1 6.46 1.44 -48.75
N LEU A 2 6.19 2.72 -49.07
CA LEU A 2 5.81 3.76 -48.10
C LEU A 2 4.45 3.52 -47.41
N ALA A 3 3.40 3.19 -48.16
CA ALA A 3 2.05 3.01 -47.59
C ALA A 3 1.89 1.88 -46.56
N ARG A 4 2.76 0.86 -46.56
CA ARG A 4 2.76 -0.18 -45.53
C ARG A 4 3.39 0.31 -44.22
N LYS A 5 4.38 1.19 -44.33
CA LYS A 5 5.10 1.73 -43.17
C LYS A 5 4.23 2.69 -42.37
N ASP A 6 3.47 3.54 -43.06
CA ASP A 6 2.52 4.47 -42.43
C ASP A 6 1.33 3.76 -41.78
N ALA A 7 0.84 2.66 -42.39
CA ALA A 7 -0.21 1.83 -41.82
C ALA A 7 0.26 1.07 -40.57
N ASP A 8 1.46 0.49 -40.60
CA ASP A 8 2.06 -0.19 -39.44
C ASP A 8 2.34 0.79 -38.30
N GLU A 9 2.80 2.00 -38.60
CA GLU A 9 3.05 3.05 -37.60
C GLU A 9 1.74 3.56 -36.96
N SER A 10 0.67 3.69 -37.75
CA SER A 10 -0.68 4.01 -37.25
C SER A 10 -1.23 2.93 -36.33
N LEU A 11 -1.11 1.64 -36.69
CA LEU A 11 -1.58 0.53 -35.85
C LEU A 11 -0.81 0.45 -34.52
N VAL A 12 0.51 0.64 -34.56
CA VAL A 12 1.36 0.69 -33.34
C VAL A 12 0.97 1.87 -32.45
N SER A 13 0.55 3.00 -33.03
CA SER A 13 0.10 4.17 -32.28
C SER A 13 -1.24 3.92 -31.57
N GLU A 14 -2.19 3.27 -32.23
CA GLU A 14 -3.49 2.92 -31.65
C GLU A 14 -3.38 1.89 -30.52
N GLU A 15 -2.54 0.86 -30.68
CA GLU A 15 -2.30 -0.11 -29.61
C GLU A 15 -1.68 0.52 -28.37
N LYS A 16 -0.75 1.48 -28.55
CA LYS A 16 -0.16 2.23 -27.44
C LYS A 16 -1.20 3.10 -26.73
N ILE A 17 -2.09 3.75 -27.47
CA ILE A 17 -3.19 4.54 -26.89
C ILE A 17 -4.11 3.64 -26.07
N LYS A 18 -4.56 2.51 -26.62
CA LYS A 18 -5.42 1.54 -25.91
C LYS A 18 -4.76 1.01 -24.63
N ARG A 19 -3.46 0.68 -24.67
CA ARG A 19 -2.71 0.27 -23.47
C ARG A 19 -2.65 1.37 -22.41
N ASN A 20 -2.42 2.61 -22.82
CA ASN A 20 -2.38 3.75 -21.90
C ASN A 20 -3.76 4.02 -21.26
N ASP A 21 -4.85 3.88 -22.02
CA ASP A 21 -6.20 4.06 -21.49
C ASP A 21 -6.57 2.98 -20.47
N VAL A 22 -6.15 1.73 -20.73
CA VAL A 22 -6.33 0.63 -19.77
C VAL A 22 -5.54 0.89 -18.47
N ILE A 23 -4.29 1.38 -18.56
CA ILE A 23 -3.50 1.73 -17.37
C ILE A 23 -4.19 2.83 -16.56
N LYS A 24 -4.64 3.91 -17.22
CA LYS A 24 -5.37 5.00 -16.56
C LYS A 24 -6.66 4.54 -15.91
N LEU A 25 -7.38 3.60 -16.56
CA LEU A 25 -8.57 3.00 -15.99
C LEU A 25 -8.25 2.28 -14.67
N TYR A 26 -7.21 1.43 -14.65
CA TYR A 26 -6.80 0.75 -13.43
C TYR A 26 -6.33 1.71 -12.33
N GLU A 27 -5.54 2.72 -12.68
CA GLU A 27 -5.13 3.77 -11.74
C GLU A 27 -6.35 4.46 -11.10
N THR A 28 -7.33 4.83 -11.93
CA THR A 28 -8.58 5.46 -11.48
C THR A 28 -9.38 4.52 -10.58
N VAL A 29 -9.51 3.24 -10.95
CA VAL A 29 -10.22 2.25 -10.14
C VAL A 29 -9.60 2.15 -8.75
N TYR A 30 -8.28 1.98 -8.64
CA TYR A 30 -7.62 1.86 -7.34
C TYR A 30 -7.71 3.14 -6.50
N GLU A 31 -7.55 4.30 -7.13
CA GLU A 31 -7.72 5.59 -6.47
C GLU A 31 -9.13 5.75 -5.88
N ILE A 32 -10.16 5.44 -6.69
CA ILE A 32 -11.56 5.54 -6.26
C ILE A 32 -11.88 4.50 -5.20
N LEU A 33 -11.34 3.26 -5.27
CA LEU A 33 -11.55 2.25 -4.24
C LEU A 33 -11.08 2.73 -2.85
N GLY A 34 -9.93 3.41 -2.76
CA GLY A 34 -9.43 3.95 -1.49
C GLY A 34 -10.26 5.14 -1.00
N LYS A 35 -10.64 6.03 -1.92
CA LYS A 35 -11.49 7.20 -1.63
C LYS A 35 -12.91 6.80 -1.22
N ALA A 36 -13.46 5.76 -1.82
CA ALA A 36 -14.80 5.23 -1.54
C ALA A 36 -14.82 4.19 -0.42
N TRP A 37 -13.67 3.82 0.15
CA TRP A 37 -13.60 2.83 1.23
C TRP A 37 -14.59 3.21 2.36
N PRO A 38 -15.49 2.30 2.78
CA PRO A 38 -16.58 2.60 3.68
C PRO A 38 -16.08 2.99 5.08
N LEU A 39 -16.89 3.77 5.80
CA LEU A 39 -16.63 4.14 7.20
C LEU A 39 -17.36 3.22 8.21
N TYR A 40 -18.41 2.53 7.75
CA TYR A 40 -19.26 1.69 8.60
C TYR A 40 -18.60 0.33 8.86
N LYS A 41 -18.50 -0.06 10.14
CA LYS A 41 -17.84 -1.31 10.57
C LYS A 41 -18.47 -2.55 9.93
N GLU A 42 -19.80 -2.64 9.88
CA GLU A 42 -20.49 -3.81 9.33
C GLU A 42 -20.12 -4.08 7.86
N THR A 43 -19.94 -3.03 7.06
CA THR A 43 -19.48 -3.16 5.67
C THR A 43 -18.00 -3.58 5.63
N GLN A 44 -17.18 -2.99 6.49
CA GLN A 44 -15.75 -3.34 6.58
C GLN A 44 -15.57 -4.81 6.99
N ASP A 45 -16.32 -5.31 7.97
CA ASP A 45 -16.22 -6.69 8.45
C ASP A 45 -16.46 -7.71 7.34
N LYS A 46 -17.34 -7.39 6.37
CA LYS A 46 -17.66 -8.24 5.22
C LYS A 46 -16.55 -8.25 4.16
N TYR A 47 -15.90 -7.12 3.91
CA TYR A 47 -15.04 -6.93 2.74
C TYR A 47 -13.55 -6.66 3.04
N CYS A 48 -13.17 -6.39 4.29
CA CYS A 48 -11.78 -6.04 4.67
C CYS A 48 -10.77 -7.07 4.20
N VAL A 49 -11.01 -8.34 4.51
CA VAL A 49 -10.08 -9.44 4.21
C VAL A 49 -9.98 -9.66 2.70
N GLU A 50 -11.10 -9.65 1.99
CA GLU A 50 -11.12 -9.78 0.53
C GLU A 50 -10.38 -8.62 -0.14
N PHE A 51 -10.67 -7.39 0.31
CA PHE A 51 -10.03 -6.18 -0.18
C PHE A 51 -8.52 -6.26 -0.03
N ILE A 52 -8.00 -6.48 1.18
CA ILE A 52 -6.54 -6.49 1.39
C ILE A 52 -5.85 -7.67 0.69
N THR A 53 -6.52 -8.83 0.61
CA THR A 53 -6.01 -10.02 -0.09
C THR A 53 -5.89 -9.79 -1.60
N HIS A 54 -6.81 -9.02 -2.19
CA HIS A 54 -6.72 -8.64 -3.60
C HIS A 54 -5.45 -7.83 -3.87
N TYR A 55 -5.10 -6.89 -2.98
CA TYR A 55 -3.88 -6.08 -3.14
C TYR A 55 -2.62 -6.92 -3.02
N ASP A 56 -2.53 -7.83 -2.06
CA ASP A 56 -1.38 -8.75 -1.90
C ASP A 56 -1.12 -9.56 -3.18
N LYS A 57 -2.18 -10.08 -3.81
CA LYS A 57 -2.08 -10.89 -5.03
C LYS A 57 -1.76 -10.06 -6.27
N MET A 58 -2.38 -8.89 -6.41
CA MET A 58 -2.29 -8.12 -7.65
C MET A 58 -1.07 -7.21 -7.68
N LEU A 59 -0.65 -6.66 -6.55
CA LEU A 59 0.44 -5.67 -6.50
C LEU A 59 1.70 -6.14 -7.26
N PRO A 60 2.18 -7.40 -7.13
CA PRO A 60 3.42 -7.80 -7.78
C PRO A 60 3.37 -7.91 -9.30
N ILE A 61 2.17 -8.02 -9.88
CA ILE A 61 1.99 -8.24 -11.32
C ILE A 61 1.57 -6.97 -12.08
N GLN A 62 1.27 -5.89 -11.36
CA GLN A 62 0.85 -4.62 -11.97
C GLN A 62 2.04 -3.78 -12.44
N SER A 63 1.78 -2.85 -13.36
CA SER A 63 2.77 -1.83 -13.73
C SER A 63 3.11 -0.92 -12.55
N THR A 64 4.29 -0.32 -12.57
CA THR A 64 4.78 0.57 -11.51
C THR A 64 3.79 1.69 -11.17
N THR A 65 3.12 2.29 -12.15
CA THR A 65 2.18 3.39 -11.91
C THR A 65 0.90 2.90 -11.22
N ILE A 66 0.38 1.73 -11.63
CA ILE A 66 -0.75 1.09 -10.96
C ILE A 66 -0.37 0.68 -9.53
N GLN A 67 0.85 0.15 -9.31
CA GLN A 67 1.35 -0.18 -7.97
C GLN A 67 1.34 1.04 -7.04
N ILE A 68 1.72 2.23 -7.53
CA ILE A 68 1.66 3.47 -6.75
C ILE A 68 0.21 3.81 -6.38
N SER A 69 -0.72 3.78 -7.34
CA SER A 69 -2.14 4.03 -7.08
C SER A 69 -2.74 3.02 -6.08
N MET A 70 -2.31 1.76 -6.17
CA MET A 70 -2.68 0.72 -5.22
C MET A 70 -2.18 1.04 -3.81
N LEU A 71 -0.90 1.38 -3.63
CA LEU A 71 -0.35 1.72 -2.32
C LEU A 71 -1.00 2.98 -1.73
N SER A 72 -1.26 4.00 -2.56
CA SER A 72 -1.99 5.20 -2.12
C SER A 72 -3.40 4.85 -1.61
N SER A 73 -4.10 3.95 -2.31
CA SER A 73 -5.40 3.43 -1.90
C SER A 73 -5.36 2.68 -0.57
N LEU A 74 -4.32 1.85 -0.37
CA LEU A 74 -4.10 1.15 0.89
C LEU A 74 -3.84 2.11 2.06
N ASN A 75 -3.16 3.22 1.83
CA ASN A 75 -2.96 4.22 2.87
C ASN A 75 -4.31 4.83 3.32
N LEU A 76 -5.20 5.14 2.38
CA LEU A 76 -6.56 5.61 2.68
C LEU A 76 -7.40 4.54 3.40
N PHE A 77 -7.22 3.27 3.03
CA PHE A 77 -7.85 2.14 3.73
C PHE A 77 -7.42 2.10 5.21
N VAL A 78 -6.12 2.19 5.49
CA VAL A 78 -5.58 2.23 6.86
C VAL A 78 -6.16 3.41 7.65
N ASP A 79 -6.29 4.57 7.02
CA ASP A 79 -6.85 5.76 7.65
C ASP A 79 -8.29 5.56 8.13
N LYS A 80 -9.08 4.82 7.37
CA LYS A 80 -10.51 4.63 7.58
C LYS A 80 -10.89 3.34 8.32
N LEU A 81 -9.98 2.38 8.44
CA LEU A 81 -10.22 1.09 9.08
C LEU A 81 -10.72 1.25 10.53
N ALA A 82 -11.90 0.72 10.83
CA ALA A 82 -12.56 0.84 12.12
C ALA A 82 -11.82 0.08 13.22
N LEU A 83 -11.24 -1.08 12.90
CA LEU A 83 -10.46 -1.90 13.84
C LEU A 83 -9.23 -1.16 14.38
N LEU A 84 -8.68 -0.21 13.63
CA LEU A 84 -7.55 0.63 14.03
C LEU A 84 -7.97 1.88 14.82
N LYS A 85 -9.25 2.02 15.18
CA LYS A 85 -9.78 3.11 16.02
C LYS A 85 -10.15 2.64 17.42
N ILE A 86 -10.19 1.34 17.66
CA ILE A 86 -10.61 0.71 18.91
C ILE A 86 -9.37 0.12 19.59
N ASN A 87 -9.25 0.27 20.91
CA ASN A 87 -8.13 -0.31 21.64
C ASN A 87 -8.15 -1.84 21.54
N ILE A 88 -6.95 -2.45 21.53
CA ILE A 88 -6.82 -3.91 21.45
C ILE A 88 -7.52 -4.64 22.61
N SER A 89 -7.68 -4.00 23.78
CA SER A 89 -8.42 -4.56 24.92
C SER A 89 -9.91 -4.71 24.65
N ASP A 90 -10.47 -3.82 23.83
CA ASP A 90 -11.92 -3.65 23.64
C ASP A 90 -12.42 -4.40 22.38
N LEU A 91 -11.50 -4.92 21.57
CA LEU A 91 -11.82 -5.75 20.40
C LEU A 91 -12.29 -7.16 20.81
N SER A 92 -13.29 -7.66 20.10
CA SER A 92 -13.72 -9.06 20.20
C SER A 92 -12.63 -10.02 19.70
N VAL A 93 -12.79 -11.32 19.96
CA VAL A 93 -11.84 -12.34 19.50
C VAL A 93 -11.82 -12.41 17.97
N GLU A 94 -12.98 -12.27 17.33
CA GLU A 94 -13.13 -12.26 15.88
C GLU A 94 -12.44 -11.03 15.27
N ASP A 95 -12.67 -9.85 15.84
CA ASP A 95 -12.05 -8.61 15.39
C ASP A 95 -10.53 -8.63 15.53
N LYS A 96 -10.01 -9.21 16.62
CA LYS A 96 -8.57 -9.44 16.80
C LYS A 96 -8.01 -10.36 15.72
N THR A 97 -8.68 -11.47 15.45
CA THR A 97 -8.27 -12.42 14.41
C THR A 97 -8.28 -11.77 13.02
N MET A 98 -9.28 -10.94 12.73
CA MET A 98 -9.34 -10.18 11.49
C MET A 98 -8.23 -9.13 11.38
N LEU A 99 -7.99 -8.37 12.45
CA LEU A 99 -6.90 -7.38 12.50
C LEU A 99 -5.54 -8.05 12.32
N ASP A 100 -5.35 -9.22 12.91
CA ASP A 100 -4.15 -10.03 12.78
C ASP A 100 -3.87 -10.41 11.33
N LEU A 101 -4.87 -10.94 10.63
CA LEU A 101 -4.79 -11.26 9.20
C LEU A 101 -4.47 -10.02 8.35
N ILE A 102 -5.14 -8.90 8.62
CA ILE A 102 -4.92 -7.64 7.91
C ILE A 102 -3.47 -7.16 8.10
N CYS A 103 -2.97 -7.15 9.34
CA CYS A 103 -1.61 -6.75 9.65
C CYS A 103 -0.57 -7.67 9.00
N ASP A 104 -0.80 -8.99 8.99
CA ASP A 104 0.12 -9.94 8.35
C ASP A 104 0.17 -9.75 6.84
N ILE A 105 -0.94 -9.38 6.20
CA ILE A 105 -0.97 -9.05 4.78
C ILE A 105 -0.27 -7.71 4.51
N PHE A 106 -0.52 -6.68 5.32
CA PHE A 106 0.23 -5.42 5.22
C PHE A 106 1.73 -5.62 5.33
N ASN A 107 2.17 -6.46 6.26
CA ASN A 107 3.56 -6.81 6.45
C ASN A 107 4.19 -7.41 5.17
N LYS A 108 3.47 -8.28 4.45
CA LYS A 108 3.92 -8.82 3.15
C LYS A 108 4.01 -7.72 2.10
N ILE A 109 2.98 -6.88 1.99
CA ILE A 109 2.94 -5.77 1.03
C ILE A 109 4.08 -4.79 1.29
N LEU A 110 4.31 -4.39 2.54
CA LEU A 110 5.38 -3.49 2.93
C LEU A 110 6.76 -4.07 2.61
N LYS A 111 6.99 -5.34 2.96
CA LYS A 111 8.26 -6.04 2.66
C LYS A 111 8.52 -6.09 1.15
N TYR A 112 7.50 -6.42 0.36
CA TYR A 112 7.58 -6.42 -1.10
C TYR A 112 7.89 -5.02 -1.65
N SER A 113 7.09 -4.01 -1.29
CA SER A 113 7.20 -2.66 -1.85
C SER A 113 8.49 -1.94 -1.44
N MET A 114 8.96 -2.10 -0.20
CA MET A 114 10.24 -1.51 0.23
C MET A 114 11.45 -2.16 -0.48
N GLY A 115 11.32 -3.43 -0.88
CA GLY A 115 12.33 -4.14 -1.66
C GLY A 115 12.44 -3.67 -3.11
N ILE A 116 11.42 -3.01 -3.67
CA ILE A 116 11.46 -2.50 -5.05
C ILE A 116 12.39 -1.28 -5.11
N SER A 117 13.36 -1.29 -6.03
CA SER A 117 14.28 -0.16 -6.30
C SER A 117 13.61 0.97 -7.09
N TYR A 118 12.44 1.41 -6.65
CA TYR A 118 11.70 2.53 -7.23
C TYR A 118 11.23 3.46 -6.11
N THR A 119 11.83 4.65 -6.05
CA THR A 119 11.66 5.61 -4.94
C THR A 119 10.21 5.91 -4.63
N ARG A 120 9.35 6.15 -5.63
CA ARG A 120 7.94 6.48 -5.35
C ARG A 120 7.17 5.33 -4.69
N ILE A 121 7.47 4.08 -5.05
CA ILE A 121 6.86 2.91 -4.40
C ILE A 121 7.34 2.81 -2.96
N ARG A 122 8.65 2.98 -2.73
CA ARG A 122 9.22 3.00 -1.37
C ARG A 122 8.57 4.09 -0.51
N LYS A 123 8.38 5.29 -1.08
CA LYS A 123 7.71 6.41 -0.41
C LYS A 123 6.29 6.04 0.03
N GLU A 124 5.48 5.48 -0.88
CA GLU A 124 4.12 5.08 -0.53
C GLU A 124 4.08 3.97 0.52
N ALA A 125 5.00 3.00 0.44
CA ALA A 125 5.13 1.97 1.47
C ALA A 125 5.48 2.57 2.84
N LEU A 126 6.38 3.54 2.89
CA LEU A 126 6.74 4.25 4.13
C LEU A 126 5.57 5.08 4.68
N ASN A 127 4.75 5.70 3.81
CA ASN A 127 3.53 6.40 4.24
C ASN A 127 2.55 5.44 4.93
N ILE A 128 2.30 4.27 4.33
CA ILE A 128 1.45 3.22 4.92
C ILE A 128 2.02 2.77 6.27
N ALA A 129 3.33 2.48 6.33
CA ALA A 129 3.99 2.06 7.55
C ALA A 129 3.86 3.10 8.68
N LEU A 130 3.97 4.39 8.36
CA LEU A 130 3.76 5.47 9.32
C LEU A 130 2.31 5.57 9.79
N SER A 131 1.33 5.51 8.87
CA SER A 131 -0.08 5.58 9.25
C SER A 131 -0.49 4.38 10.11
N LEU A 132 -0.13 3.17 9.66
CA LEU A 132 -0.40 1.92 10.37
C LEU A 132 0.28 1.90 11.73
N GLY A 133 1.57 2.26 11.79
CA GLY A 133 2.34 2.30 13.03
C GLY A 133 1.78 3.26 14.07
N ARG A 134 1.42 4.49 13.65
CA ARG A 134 0.79 5.48 14.54
C ARG A 134 -0.53 4.95 15.13
N LYS A 135 -1.36 4.31 14.30
CA LYS A 135 -2.64 3.74 14.74
C LYS A 135 -2.45 2.56 15.67
N LEU A 136 -1.58 1.61 15.35
CA LEU A 136 -1.30 0.46 16.21
C LEU A 136 -0.78 0.90 17.59
N ARG A 137 0.09 1.91 17.62
CA ARG A 137 0.57 2.50 18.88
C ARG A 137 -0.55 3.22 19.65
N TYR A 138 -1.41 3.95 18.95
CA TYR A 138 -2.56 4.63 19.55
C TYR A 138 -3.55 3.63 20.18
N THR A 139 -3.80 2.50 19.52
CA THR A 139 -4.71 1.44 20.00
C THR A 139 -4.04 0.43 20.94
N LYS A 140 -2.80 0.69 21.38
CA LYS A 140 -1.97 -0.16 22.25
C LYS A 140 -1.71 -1.58 21.71
N ASN A 141 -1.76 -1.77 20.39
CA ASN A 141 -1.42 -3.02 19.74
C ASN A 141 0.10 -3.13 19.51
N ASN A 142 0.84 -3.28 20.62
CA ASN A 142 2.30 -3.29 20.59
C ASN A 142 2.86 -4.50 19.83
N GLU A 143 2.22 -5.67 19.91
CA GLU A 143 2.71 -6.87 19.22
C GLU A 143 2.74 -6.69 17.69
N LYS A 144 1.64 -6.19 17.11
CA LYS A 144 1.60 -5.95 15.65
C LYS A 144 2.46 -4.77 15.25
N PHE A 145 2.57 -3.76 16.10
CA PHE A 145 3.51 -2.65 15.90
C PHE A 145 4.93 -3.19 15.80
N ASP A 146 5.40 -3.95 16.79
CA ASP A 146 6.75 -4.51 16.85
C ASP A 146 7.06 -5.42 15.65
N LYS A 147 6.10 -6.27 15.24
CA LYS A 147 6.24 -7.09 14.02
C LYS A 147 6.44 -6.25 12.76
N MET A 148 5.66 -5.18 12.59
CA MET A 148 5.82 -4.26 11.46
C MET A 148 7.16 -3.54 11.51
N ILE A 149 7.60 -3.15 12.71
CA ILE A 149 8.90 -2.49 12.92
C ILE A 149 10.06 -3.38 12.49
N LEU A 150 10.04 -4.67 12.85
CA LEU A 150 11.09 -5.61 12.45
C LEU A 150 11.26 -5.66 10.92
N ILE A 151 10.16 -5.66 10.16
CA ILE A 151 10.20 -5.64 8.69
C ILE A 151 10.82 -4.35 8.15
N ILE A 152 10.50 -3.22 8.77
CA ILE A 152 11.07 -1.93 8.38
C ILE A 152 12.57 -1.91 8.70
N GLN A 153 12.99 -2.43 9.84
CA GLN A 153 14.40 -2.52 10.23
C GLN A 153 15.20 -3.43 9.29
N GLU A 154 14.62 -4.58 8.89
CA GLU A 154 15.22 -5.49 7.89
C GLU A 154 15.46 -4.80 6.54
N THR A 155 14.57 -3.88 6.14
CA THR A 155 14.62 -3.20 4.84
C THR A 155 15.35 -1.85 4.91
N LEU A 156 15.58 -1.31 6.10
CA LEU A 156 16.18 0.01 6.34
C LEU A 156 17.56 0.20 5.66
N PRO A 157 18.49 -0.76 5.67
CA PRO A 157 19.79 -0.59 5.00
C PRO A 157 19.63 -0.28 3.51
N GLU A 158 18.70 -0.94 2.83
CA GLU A 158 18.43 -0.71 1.40
C GLU A 158 17.69 0.61 1.15
N LEU A 159 16.85 1.04 2.09
CA LEU A 159 16.14 2.32 2.03
C LEU A 159 17.09 3.51 2.25
N THR A 160 18.08 3.38 3.14
CA THR A 160 19.05 4.46 3.42
C THR A 160 20.03 4.75 2.28
N LYS A 161 20.15 3.85 1.30
CA LYS A 161 20.88 4.10 0.05
C LYS A 161 20.14 5.08 -0.87
N ASP A 162 18.84 5.27 -0.67
CA ASP A 162 18.05 6.24 -1.43
C ASP A 162 18.32 7.66 -0.90
N ASN A 163 18.88 8.50 -1.77
CA ASN A 163 19.29 9.85 -1.40
C ASN A 163 18.17 10.88 -1.56
N GLU A 164 16.98 10.47 -2.01
CA GLU A 164 15.85 11.36 -2.20
C GLU A 164 15.39 11.98 -0.86
N PRO A 165 15.26 13.32 -0.77
CA PRO A 165 14.89 13.99 0.48
C PRO A 165 13.60 13.47 1.11
N GLU A 166 12.61 13.12 0.28
CA GLU A 166 11.33 12.60 0.75
C GLU A 166 11.46 11.26 1.48
N ILE A 167 12.33 10.37 0.97
CA ILE A 167 12.60 9.07 1.61
C ILE A 167 13.35 9.29 2.92
N ARG A 168 14.35 10.18 2.92
CA ARG A 168 15.11 10.51 4.13
C ARG A 168 14.22 11.06 5.24
N THR A 169 13.33 12.00 4.91
CA THR A 169 12.36 12.55 5.87
C THR A 169 11.48 11.44 6.44
N ARG A 170 10.96 10.54 5.60
CA ARG A 170 10.13 9.42 6.07
C ARG A 170 10.89 8.41 6.93
N ILE A 171 12.15 8.15 6.61
CA ILE A 171 13.02 7.33 7.45
C ILE A 171 13.24 7.99 8.81
N ILE A 172 13.44 9.32 8.86
CA ILE A 172 13.56 10.06 10.11
C ILE A 172 12.26 9.98 10.92
N ASP A 173 11.10 10.23 10.30
CA ASP A 173 9.79 10.10 10.96
C ASP A 173 9.59 8.70 11.56
N ILE A 174 10.02 7.66 10.85
CA ILE A 174 9.98 6.27 11.32
C ILE A 174 10.93 6.08 12.49
N LYS A 175 12.19 6.52 12.39
CA LYS A 175 13.17 6.45 13.48
C LYS A 175 12.67 7.13 14.75
N GLU A 176 12.08 8.31 14.62
CA GLU A 176 11.43 9.02 15.74
C GLU A 176 10.24 8.24 16.32
N MET A 177 9.38 7.68 15.46
CA MET A 177 8.26 6.82 15.89
C MET A 177 8.74 5.59 16.67
N LEU A 178 9.88 5.05 16.25
CA LEU A 178 10.58 3.90 16.84
C LEU A 178 11.40 4.25 18.08
N LYS A 179 11.65 5.54 18.34
CA LYS A 179 12.62 6.03 19.32
C LYS A 179 14.02 5.41 19.13
N ILE A 180 14.45 5.24 17.87
CA ILE A 180 15.80 4.80 17.48
C ILE A 180 16.51 5.86 16.65
#